data_AF-A0A161KIU0-F1
#
_entry.id   AF-A0A161KIU0-F1
#
_cell.length_a   1.000
_cell.length_b   1.000
_cell.length_c   1.000
_cell.angle_alpha   90.00
_cell.angle_beta   90.00
_cell.angle_gamma   90.00
#
_symmetry.space_group_name_H-M   'P 1'
#
loop_
_entity.id
_entity.type
_entity.pdbx_description
1 polymer ?
#
loop_
_entity_poly.entity_id
_entity_poly.type
_entity_poly.pdbx_seq_one_letter_code
_entity_poly.pdbx_strand_id
1 'polypeptide(L)'
;MTLIKVYTKRAVKLMLNRKSILDMGLMWAVIMIISLLSRYLPYTPLTEKSLVTLVENYFNMPITPESLDFAFFTMELPLLVGLLATTTTVTVPMRTLIYEKVTGNIEIILSYYRDINEFIKATLVSTIGVSLVAYILYSSVGLLAIVLYKALYGVKFSLPTVFYLLMFVLNPLIILLSSSLAVLIPVIRPSLASIDLSAPSSNNPVVLFASLPPILLFVIATLFPLYIPKIAIYVPPITALIFGITLLLAKKTMRRDRLVRR
;
A
#
# COMPACT_ATOMS: atom_id res chain seq x y z
N MET A 1 -29.48 1.72 -6.66
CA MET A 1 -28.16 1.65 -5.97
C MET A 1 -27.07 1.63 -7.04
N THR A 2 -26.10 2.53 -7.03
CA THR A 2 -25.07 2.62 -8.09
C THR A 2 -24.06 1.47 -8.02
N LEU A 3 -23.48 1.05 -9.15
CA LEU A 3 -22.43 0.01 -9.19
C LEU A 3 -21.26 0.35 -8.24
N ILE A 4 -20.84 1.62 -8.22
CA ILE A 4 -19.81 2.10 -7.27
C ILE A 4 -20.18 1.75 -5.83
N LYS A 5 -21.41 2.04 -5.39
CA LYS A 5 -21.86 1.75 -4.02
C LYS A 5 -21.88 0.25 -3.72
N VAL A 6 -22.21 -0.59 -4.70
CA VAL A 6 -22.18 -2.07 -4.57
C VAL A 6 -20.75 -2.55 -4.38
N TYR A 7 -19.83 -2.15 -5.26
CA TYR A 7 -18.44 -2.59 -5.24
C TYR A 7 -17.70 -2.08 -4.00
N THR A 8 -17.91 -0.82 -3.62
CA THR A 8 -17.35 -0.28 -2.37
C THR A 8 -17.85 -1.06 -1.16
N LYS A 9 -19.16 -1.35 -1.05
CA LYS A 9 -19.71 -2.15 0.06
C LYS A 9 -19.10 -3.55 0.11
N ARG A 10 -18.94 -4.21 -1.04
CA ARG A 10 -18.34 -5.55 -1.13
C ARG A 10 -16.85 -5.54 -0.74
N ALA A 11 -16.08 -4.60 -1.28
CA ALA A 11 -14.66 -4.49 -0.99
C ALA A 11 -14.40 -4.14 0.49
N VAL A 12 -15.20 -3.23 1.08
CA VAL A 12 -15.15 -2.95 2.52
C VAL A 12 -15.52 -4.18 3.35
N LYS A 13 -16.57 -4.92 2.97
CA LYS A 13 -16.96 -6.17 3.65
C LYS A 13 -15.84 -7.22 3.61
N LEU A 14 -15.14 -7.34 2.49
CA LEU A 14 -13.98 -8.24 2.36
C LEU A 14 -12.81 -7.79 3.23
N MET A 15 -12.51 -6.50 3.24
CA MET A 15 -11.45 -5.92 4.07
C MET A 15 -11.72 -6.10 5.57
N LEU A 16 -12.98 -5.95 5.99
CA LEU A 16 -13.42 -6.06 7.39
C LEU A 16 -13.91 -7.47 7.77
N ASN A 17 -13.64 -8.48 6.95
CA ASN A 17 -13.95 -9.85 7.35
C ASN A 17 -13.00 -10.28 8.49
N ARG A 18 -13.47 -11.16 9.38
CA ARG A 18 -12.71 -11.65 10.55
C ARG A 18 -11.29 -12.10 10.18
N LYS A 19 -11.13 -12.85 9.08
CA LYS A 19 -9.82 -13.30 8.61
C LYS A 19 -8.91 -12.12 8.23
N SER A 20 -9.42 -11.15 7.47
CA SER A 20 -8.66 -9.98 7.05
C SER A 20 -8.30 -9.05 8.21
N ILE A 21 -9.18 -8.91 9.21
CA ILE A 21 -8.87 -8.17 10.44
C ILE A 21 -7.76 -8.88 11.23
N LEU A 22 -7.81 -10.22 11.33
CA LEU A 22 -6.75 -11.00 11.97
C LEU A 22 -5.43 -10.85 11.22
N ASP A 23 -5.45 -10.92 9.88
CA ASP A 23 -4.28 -10.72 9.04
C ASP A 23 -3.68 -9.31 9.25
N MET A 24 -4.51 -8.27 9.29
CA MET A 24 -4.09 -6.90 9.61
C MET A 24 -3.48 -6.78 11.01
N GLY A 25 -4.11 -7.38 12.02
CA GLY A 25 -3.61 -7.38 13.39
C GLY A 25 -2.26 -8.09 13.51
N LEU A 26 -2.09 -9.20 12.79
CA LEU A 26 -0.82 -9.92 12.72
C LEU A 26 0.25 -9.08 12.03
N MET A 27 -0.08 -8.37 10.95
CA MET A 27 0.83 -7.43 10.29
C MET A 27 1.24 -6.27 11.20
N TRP A 28 0.32 -5.73 12.01
CA TRP A 28 0.67 -4.73 13.03
C TRP A 28 1.60 -5.29 14.11
N ALA A 29 1.36 -6.52 14.57
CA ALA A 29 2.25 -7.19 15.51
C ALA A 29 3.66 -7.40 14.90
N VAL A 30 3.74 -7.76 13.63
CA VAL A 30 5.01 -7.91 12.91
C VAL A 30 5.78 -6.59 12.84
N ILE A 31 5.11 -5.45 12.56
CA ILE A 31 5.74 -4.12 12.62
C ILE A 31 6.37 -3.91 14.00
N MET A 32 5.60 -4.12 15.07
CA MET A 32 6.08 -3.90 16.43
C MET A 32 7.24 -4.83 16.79
N ILE A 33 7.19 -6.11 16.39
CA ILE A 33 8.24 -7.09 16.69
C ILE A 33 9.52 -6.78 15.92
N ILE A 34 9.45 -6.48 14.62
CA ILE A 34 10.64 -6.13 13.81
C ILE A 34 11.35 -4.92 14.42
N SER A 35 10.58 -3.91 14.84
CA SER A 35 11.15 -2.72 15.45
C SER A 35 11.64 -2.91 16.89
N LEU A 36 11.26 -3.98 17.57
CA LEU A 36 11.79 -4.36 18.89
C LEU A 36 12.98 -5.34 18.80
N LEU A 37 13.12 -6.04 17.66
CA LEU A 37 14.26 -6.94 17.40
C LEU A 37 15.57 -6.18 17.14
N SER A 38 15.50 -4.87 16.89
CA SER A 38 16.67 -4.00 16.69
C SER A 38 17.67 -4.08 17.84
N ARG A 39 17.18 -4.30 19.08
CA ARG A 39 18.01 -4.50 20.28
C ARG A 39 18.95 -5.71 20.21
N TYR A 40 18.63 -6.71 19.37
CA TYR A 40 19.38 -7.96 19.27
C TYR A 40 20.30 -8.02 18.04
N LEU A 41 20.24 -7.03 17.15
CA LEU A 41 21.05 -6.98 15.93
C LEU A 41 22.05 -5.83 16.03
N PRO A 42 23.36 -6.07 15.85
CA PRO A 42 24.33 -4.99 15.84
C PRO A 42 24.04 -4.03 14.69
N TYR A 43 23.82 -2.76 15.00
CA TYR A 43 23.67 -1.73 13.99
C TYR A 43 24.96 -1.58 13.19
N THR A 44 24.84 -1.32 11.89
CA THR A 44 26.00 -0.85 11.13
C THR A 44 26.42 0.54 11.65
N PRO A 45 27.70 0.93 11.54
CA PRO A 45 28.13 2.26 11.99
C PRO A 45 27.37 3.42 11.35
N LEU A 46 26.90 3.23 10.11
CA LEU A 46 26.08 4.21 9.39
C LEU A 46 24.66 4.28 9.95
N THR A 47 24.05 3.14 10.27
CA THR A 47 22.72 3.07 10.89
C THR A 47 22.77 3.71 12.27
N GLU A 48 23.73 3.33 13.11
CA GLU A 48 23.88 3.86 14.46
C GLU A 48 24.04 5.38 14.47
N LYS A 49 24.93 5.92 13.62
CA LYS A 49 25.10 7.38 13.47
C LYS A 49 23.80 8.07 13.06
N SER A 50 23.01 7.44 12.17
CA SER A 50 21.72 7.99 11.74
C SER A 50 20.68 7.98 12.86
N LEU A 51 20.63 6.91 13.67
CA LEU A 51 19.74 6.79 14.82
C LEU A 51 20.09 7.80 15.91
N VAL A 52 21.38 7.95 16.25
CA VAL A 52 21.87 8.96 17.20
C VAL A 52 21.48 10.37 16.74
N THR A 53 21.70 10.69 15.46
CA THR A 53 21.30 11.98 14.87
C THR A 53 19.81 12.22 15.03
N LEU A 54 18.98 11.18 14.92
CA LEU A 54 17.53 11.25 15.05
C LEU A 54 17.12 11.49 16.52
N VAL A 55 17.72 10.77 17.45
CA VAL A 55 17.50 10.92 18.90
C VAL A 55 17.90 12.31 19.39
N GLU A 56 19.08 12.79 19.01
CA GLU A 56 19.62 14.07 19.46
C GLU A 56 18.89 15.25 18.82
N ASN A 57 18.79 15.29 17.48
CA ASN A 57 18.33 16.49 16.78
C ASN A 57 16.81 16.57 16.60
N TYR A 58 16.10 15.44 16.67
CA TYR A 58 14.66 15.39 16.39
C TYR A 58 13.83 15.02 17.62
N PHE A 59 14.29 14.07 18.43
CA PHE A 59 13.57 13.64 19.62
C PHE A 59 13.96 14.41 20.88
N ASN A 60 15.16 15.03 20.88
CA ASN A 60 15.73 15.73 22.03
C ASN A 60 15.77 14.84 23.28
N MET A 61 16.22 13.59 23.11
CA MET A 61 16.29 12.57 24.17
C MET A 61 17.72 12.15 24.50
N PRO A 62 17.98 11.63 25.71
CA PRO A 62 19.26 11.01 26.04
C PRO A 62 19.45 9.72 25.21
N ILE A 63 20.69 9.51 24.75
CA ILE A 63 21.05 8.30 23.99
C ILE A 63 20.99 7.09 24.94
N THR A 64 19.92 6.34 24.78
CA THR A 64 19.60 5.09 25.50
C THR A 64 19.21 4.01 24.50
N PRO A 65 19.37 2.72 24.82
CA PRO A 65 18.91 1.62 23.94
C PRO A 65 17.45 1.80 23.51
N GLU A 66 16.57 2.19 24.42
CA GLU A 66 15.15 2.40 24.17
C GLU A 66 14.90 3.56 23.19
N SER A 67 15.64 4.67 23.33
CA SER A 67 15.54 5.80 22.41
C SER A 67 16.02 5.45 20.99
N LEU A 68 17.04 4.59 20.87
CA LEU A 68 17.57 4.13 19.59
C LEU A 68 16.62 3.15 18.90
N ASP A 69 16.02 2.23 19.64
CA ASP A 69 14.99 1.32 19.12
C ASP A 69 13.76 2.10 18.63
N PHE A 70 13.35 3.13 19.37
CA PHE A 70 12.26 4.00 18.94
C PHE A 70 12.62 4.85 17.70
N ALA A 71 13.86 5.32 17.60
CA ALA A 71 14.36 5.98 16.39
C ALA A 71 14.36 5.04 15.18
N PHE A 72 14.73 3.78 15.40
CA PHE A 72 14.69 2.74 14.38
C PHE A 72 13.27 2.47 13.90
N PHE A 73 12.32 2.27 14.82
CA PHE A 73 10.89 2.19 14.53
C PHE A 73 10.41 3.38 13.68
N THR A 74 10.75 4.60 14.10
CA THR A 74 10.29 5.83 13.43
C THR A 74 10.85 5.95 12.02
N MET A 75 12.10 5.51 11.82
CA MET A 75 12.74 5.50 10.50
C MET A 75 12.11 4.46 9.56
N GLU A 76 11.81 3.26 10.05
CA GLU A 76 11.24 2.18 9.24
C GLU A 76 9.73 2.30 9.00
N LEU A 77 9.01 2.94 9.92
CA LEU A 77 7.56 2.98 9.93
C LEU A 77 6.94 3.37 8.57
N PRO A 78 7.38 4.45 7.88
CA PRO A 78 6.82 4.77 6.58
C PRO A 78 6.98 3.63 5.57
N LEU A 79 8.14 2.99 5.52
CA LEU A 79 8.41 1.91 4.56
C LEU A 79 7.54 0.67 4.86
N LEU A 80 7.42 0.31 6.14
CA LEU A 80 6.58 -0.80 6.59
C LEU A 80 5.10 -0.55 6.31
N VAL A 81 4.61 0.67 6.53
CA VAL A 81 3.23 1.05 6.21
C VAL A 81 2.96 0.94 4.71
N GLY A 82 3.88 1.42 3.87
CA GLY A 82 3.76 1.30 2.41
C GLY A 82 3.67 -0.16 1.95
N LEU A 83 4.54 -1.02 2.49
CA LEU A 83 4.60 -2.44 2.14
C LEU A 83 3.35 -3.20 2.60
N LEU A 84 2.98 -3.05 3.88
CA LEU A 84 1.88 -3.81 4.48
C LEU A 84 0.51 -3.33 4.00
N ALA A 85 0.31 -2.02 3.84
CA ALA A 85 -0.92 -1.53 3.23
C ALA A 85 -1.09 -2.12 1.84
N THR A 86 -0.02 -2.19 1.03
CA THR A 86 -0.11 -2.72 -0.34
C THR A 86 -0.56 -4.18 -0.40
N THR A 87 -0.17 -5.02 0.56
CA THR A 87 -0.65 -6.41 0.61
C THR A 87 -2.18 -6.48 0.73
N THR A 88 -2.78 -5.59 1.52
CA THR A 88 -4.23 -5.50 1.69
C THR A 88 -4.88 -4.89 0.45
N THR A 89 -4.29 -3.82 -0.08
CA THR A 89 -4.88 -3.06 -1.20
C THR A 89 -4.76 -3.76 -2.55
N VAL A 90 -3.87 -4.73 -2.70
CA VAL A 90 -3.78 -5.58 -3.90
C VAL A 90 -4.70 -6.80 -3.78
N THR A 91 -4.80 -7.40 -2.59
CA THR A 91 -5.58 -8.62 -2.38
C THR A 91 -7.10 -8.38 -2.39
N VAL A 92 -7.59 -7.29 -1.81
CA VAL A 92 -9.03 -7.02 -1.74
C VAL A 92 -9.66 -6.78 -3.14
N PRO A 93 -9.09 -5.92 -4.01
CA PRO A 93 -9.60 -5.74 -5.37
C PRO A 93 -9.55 -7.03 -6.19
N MET A 94 -8.45 -7.78 -6.10
CA MET A 94 -8.29 -9.07 -6.78
C MET A 94 -9.36 -10.08 -6.35
N ARG A 95 -9.59 -10.25 -5.04
CA ARG A 95 -10.65 -11.15 -4.53
C ARG A 95 -12.03 -10.70 -4.96
N THR A 96 -12.27 -9.39 -5.05
CA THR A 96 -13.53 -8.84 -5.54
C THR A 96 -13.75 -9.21 -7.00
N LEU A 97 -12.74 -9.00 -7.87
CA LEU A 97 -12.81 -9.37 -9.28
C LEU A 97 -12.99 -10.88 -9.49
N ILE A 98 -12.27 -11.71 -8.74
CA ILE A 98 -12.39 -13.18 -8.80
C ILE A 98 -13.79 -13.62 -8.36
N TYR A 99 -14.33 -13.05 -7.28
CA TYR A 99 -15.69 -13.35 -6.82
C TYR A 99 -16.73 -13.06 -7.92
N GLU A 100 -16.64 -11.91 -8.60
CA GLU A 100 -17.57 -11.61 -9.70
C GLU A 100 -17.44 -12.60 -10.85
N LYS A 101 -16.23 -13.05 -11.15
CA LYS A 101 -15.97 -14.04 -12.21
C LYS A 101 -16.55 -15.41 -11.86
N VAL A 102 -16.28 -15.90 -10.65
CA VAL A 102 -16.74 -17.24 -10.20
C VAL A 102 -18.25 -17.30 -10.06
N THR A 103 -18.90 -16.20 -9.66
CA THR A 103 -20.36 -16.15 -9.49
C THR A 103 -21.12 -15.89 -10.78
N GLY A 104 -20.44 -15.76 -11.93
CA GLY A 104 -21.08 -15.46 -13.21
C GLY A 104 -21.59 -14.01 -13.31
N ASN A 105 -21.31 -13.17 -12.32
CA ASN A 105 -21.82 -11.80 -12.27
C ASN A 105 -21.17 -10.93 -13.35
N ILE A 106 -19.93 -11.23 -13.76
CA ILE A 106 -19.28 -10.49 -14.86
C ILE A 106 -20.06 -10.70 -16.15
N GLU A 107 -20.43 -11.94 -16.47
CA GLU A 107 -21.22 -12.31 -17.64
C GLU A 107 -22.60 -11.65 -17.59
N ILE A 108 -23.24 -11.67 -16.43
CA ILE A 108 -24.53 -10.98 -16.20
C ILE A 108 -24.38 -9.48 -16.39
N ILE A 109 -23.38 -8.83 -15.80
CA ILE A 109 -23.16 -7.38 -15.92
C ILE A 109 -22.83 -6.99 -17.36
N LEU A 110 -22.01 -7.77 -18.06
CA LEU A 110 -21.70 -7.54 -19.48
C LEU A 110 -22.91 -7.73 -20.39
N SER A 111 -23.82 -8.64 -20.03
CA SER A 111 -25.09 -8.86 -20.74
C SER A 111 -26.15 -7.78 -20.45
N TYR A 112 -26.21 -7.27 -19.21
CA TYR A 112 -27.27 -6.40 -18.72
C TYR A 112 -26.93 -4.90 -18.83
N TYR A 113 -25.70 -4.50 -18.50
CA TYR A 113 -25.32 -3.08 -18.41
C TYR A 113 -24.81 -2.49 -19.73
N ARG A 114 -24.62 -3.28 -20.79
CA ARG A 114 -24.09 -2.86 -22.12
C ARG A 114 -22.75 -2.09 -22.11
N ASP A 115 -22.25 -1.60 -20.98
CA ASP A 115 -21.08 -0.74 -20.88
C ASP A 115 -20.07 -1.25 -19.83
N ILE A 116 -19.09 -2.01 -20.31
CA ILE A 116 -17.93 -2.49 -19.54
C ILE A 116 -17.18 -1.35 -18.83
N ASN A 117 -17.33 -0.12 -19.33
CA ASN A 117 -16.70 1.06 -18.76
C ASN A 117 -17.26 1.43 -17.39
N GLU A 118 -18.56 1.22 -17.15
CA GLU A 118 -19.16 1.49 -15.84
C GLU A 118 -18.66 0.49 -14.79
N PHE A 119 -18.50 -0.77 -15.17
CA PHE A 119 -17.93 -1.82 -14.32
C PHE A 119 -16.46 -1.53 -13.95
N ILE A 120 -15.61 -1.24 -14.93
CA ILE A 120 -14.20 -0.91 -14.70
C ILE A 120 -14.07 0.37 -13.86
N LYS A 121 -14.85 1.41 -14.17
CA LYS A 121 -14.86 2.66 -13.39
C LYS A 121 -15.31 2.41 -11.95
N ALA A 122 -16.36 1.63 -11.75
CA ALA A 122 -16.85 1.30 -10.41
C ALA A 122 -15.80 0.53 -9.60
N THR A 123 -15.15 -0.45 -10.21
CA THR A 123 -14.09 -1.26 -9.59
C THR A 123 -12.86 -0.42 -9.25
N LEU A 124 -12.41 0.47 -10.14
CA LEU A 124 -11.28 1.37 -9.88
C LEU A 124 -11.59 2.34 -8.73
N VAL A 125 -12.75 2.99 -8.75
CA VAL A 125 -13.14 3.95 -7.70
C VAL A 125 -13.30 3.25 -6.34
N SER A 126 -13.94 2.08 -6.30
CA SER A 126 -14.06 1.30 -5.05
C SER A 126 -12.70 0.87 -4.52
N THR A 127 -11.79 0.47 -5.43
CA THR A 127 -10.43 0.08 -5.10
C THR A 127 -9.66 1.24 -4.49
N ILE A 128 -9.67 2.42 -5.12
CA ILE A 128 -9.05 3.64 -4.58
C ILE A 128 -9.57 3.95 -3.17
N GLY A 129 -10.89 3.91 -2.97
CA GLY A 129 -11.49 4.19 -1.66
C GLY A 129 -11.02 3.23 -0.57
N VAL A 130 -11.03 1.93 -0.86
CA VAL A 130 -10.57 0.89 0.08
C VAL A 130 -9.07 1.01 0.35
N SER A 131 -8.28 1.35 -0.67
CA SER A 131 -6.85 1.52 -0.54
C SER A 131 -6.47 2.68 0.37
N LEU A 132 -7.19 3.80 0.27
CA LEU A 132 -7.02 4.94 1.18
C LEU A 132 -7.42 4.58 2.61
N VAL A 133 -8.51 3.82 2.82
CA VAL A 133 -8.92 3.37 4.16
C VAL A 133 -7.88 2.44 4.76
N ALA A 134 -7.37 1.46 3.99
CA ALA A 134 -6.30 0.57 4.45
C ALA A 134 -5.05 1.37 4.83
N TYR A 135 -4.60 2.28 3.97
CA TYR A 135 -3.47 3.18 4.28
C TYR A 135 -3.70 3.95 5.58
N ILE A 136 -4.87 4.55 5.78
CA ILE A 136 -5.20 5.30 7.01
C ILE A 136 -5.11 4.38 8.23
N LEU A 137 -5.65 3.16 8.16
CA LEU A 137 -5.62 2.21 9.28
C LEU A 137 -4.18 1.84 9.67
N TYR A 138 -3.34 1.44 8.70
CA TYR A 138 -1.92 1.11 8.97
C TYR A 138 -1.13 2.33 9.47
N SER A 139 -1.37 3.50 8.88
CA SER A 139 -0.72 4.75 9.29
C SER A 139 -1.10 5.16 10.71
N SER A 140 -2.37 4.99 11.06
CA SER A 140 -2.90 5.41 12.36
C SER A 140 -2.26 4.64 13.51
N VAL A 141 -2.05 3.33 13.36
CA VAL A 141 -1.40 2.50 14.40
C VAL A 141 0.04 2.96 14.63
N GLY A 142 0.80 3.19 13.57
CA GLY A 142 2.18 3.66 13.68
C GLY A 142 2.30 5.07 14.28
N LEU A 143 1.47 6.00 13.81
CA LEU A 143 1.45 7.37 14.34
C LEU A 143 0.97 7.40 15.79
N LEU A 144 0.01 6.56 16.17
CA LEU A 144 -0.44 6.42 17.56
C LEU A 144 0.71 5.96 18.46
N ALA A 145 1.54 5.00 18.00
CA ALA A 145 2.72 4.58 18.75
C ALA A 145 3.71 5.74 18.98
N ILE A 146 3.95 6.58 17.95
CA ILE A 146 4.81 7.77 18.07
C ILE A 146 4.23 8.77 19.07
N VAL A 147 2.93 9.06 18.98
CA VAL A 147 2.24 10.02 19.87
C VAL A 147 2.22 9.51 21.31
N LEU A 148 1.96 8.22 21.52
CA LEU A 148 1.95 7.61 22.84
C LEU A 148 3.34 7.66 23.47
N TYR A 149 4.38 7.33 22.69
CA TYR A 149 5.76 7.41 23.15
C TYR A 149 6.16 8.85 23.51
N LYS A 150 5.77 9.83 22.69
CA LYS A 150 5.94 11.26 23.00
C LYS A 150 5.28 11.64 24.33
N ALA A 151 4.05 11.18 24.56
CA ALA A 151 3.30 11.49 25.77
C ALA A 151 3.92 10.85 27.02
N LEU A 152 4.42 9.62 26.93
CA LEU A 152 5.06 8.89 28.03
C LEU A 152 6.36 9.56 28.50
N TYR A 153 7.17 10.09 27.56
CA TYR A 153 8.47 10.71 27.87
C TYR A 153 8.41 12.23 28.03
N GLY A 154 7.26 12.87 27.80
CA GLY A 154 7.08 14.30 28.02
C GLY A 154 7.93 15.23 27.15
N VAL A 155 8.38 14.75 25.99
CA VAL A 155 9.38 15.44 25.15
C VAL A 155 8.79 15.97 23.83
N LYS A 156 9.45 16.99 23.27
CA LYS A 156 9.06 17.58 21.99
C LYS A 156 9.68 16.79 20.85
N PHE A 157 8.85 16.04 20.13
CA PHE A 157 9.23 15.40 18.88
C PHE A 157 9.05 16.33 17.70
N SER A 158 10.13 16.52 16.96
CA SER A 158 10.07 16.81 15.53
C SER A 158 10.39 15.52 14.77
N LEU A 159 9.91 15.44 13.52
CA LEU A 159 10.26 14.35 12.62
C LEU A 159 10.98 14.94 11.41
N PRO A 160 11.94 14.22 10.81
CA PRO A 160 12.62 14.71 9.62
C PRO A 160 11.65 14.91 8.46
N THR A 161 11.89 15.92 7.61
CA THR A 161 11.06 16.20 6.42
C THR A 161 10.86 14.97 5.55
N VAL A 162 11.89 14.11 5.47
CA VAL A 162 11.88 12.85 4.72
C VAL A 162 10.81 11.89 5.25
N PHE A 163 10.58 11.84 6.57
CA PHE A 163 9.49 11.04 7.15
C PHE A 163 8.14 11.48 6.59
N TYR A 164 7.87 12.79 6.57
CA TYR A 164 6.60 13.31 6.06
C TYR A 164 6.43 13.06 4.56
N LEU A 165 7.50 13.22 3.77
CA LEU A 165 7.49 12.94 2.34
C LEU A 165 7.20 11.46 2.06
N LEU A 166 7.88 10.54 2.76
CA LEU A 166 7.64 9.10 2.60
C LEU A 166 6.22 8.73 3.02
N MET A 167 5.83 9.16 4.23
CA MET A 167 4.57 8.77 4.85
C MET A 167 3.37 9.34 4.09
N PHE A 168 3.32 10.64 3.84
CA PHE A 168 2.10 11.33 3.39
C PHE A 168 2.06 11.68 1.90
N VAL A 169 3.20 11.60 1.20
CA VAL A 169 3.26 11.88 -0.24
C VAL A 169 3.52 10.59 -1.01
N LEU A 170 4.63 9.92 -0.71
CA LEU A 170 5.11 8.80 -1.52
C LEU A 170 4.27 7.54 -1.34
N ASN A 171 4.01 7.11 -0.09
CA ASN A 171 3.24 5.89 0.19
C ASN A 171 1.82 5.92 -0.38
N PRO A 172 1.02 6.99 -0.22
CA PRO A 172 -0.29 7.07 -0.84
C PRO A 172 -0.24 6.89 -2.36
N LEU A 173 0.74 7.53 -3.03
CA LEU A 173 0.91 7.41 -4.48
C LEU A 173 1.26 5.98 -4.91
N ILE A 174 2.19 5.33 -4.18
CA ILE A 174 2.60 3.95 -4.45
C ILE A 174 1.43 2.99 -4.24
N ILE A 175 0.69 3.13 -3.15
CA ILE A 175 -0.47 2.29 -2.85
C ILE A 175 -1.54 2.44 -3.94
N LEU A 176 -1.82 3.68 -4.37
CA LEU A 176 -2.75 3.93 -5.47
C LEU A 176 -2.27 3.31 -6.79
N LEU A 177 -0.97 3.42 -7.11
CA LEU A 177 -0.39 2.77 -8.28
C LEU A 177 -0.54 1.25 -8.23
N SER A 178 -0.13 0.62 -7.13
CA SER A 178 -0.26 -0.82 -6.91
C SER A 178 -1.70 -1.30 -7.02
N SER A 179 -2.65 -0.55 -6.44
CA SER A 179 -4.06 -0.89 -6.47
C SER A 179 -4.66 -0.77 -7.88
N SER A 180 -4.27 0.27 -8.63
CA SER A 180 -4.65 0.43 -10.04
C SER A 180 -4.08 -0.67 -10.92
N LEU A 181 -2.81 -1.08 -10.70
CA LEU A 181 -2.19 -2.20 -11.42
C LEU A 181 -2.91 -3.52 -11.13
N ALA A 182 -3.30 -3.75 -9.87
CA ALA A 182 -4.05 -4.95 -9.47
C ALA A 182 -5.41 -5.08 -10.19
N VAL A 183 -6.03 -3.96 -10.57
CA VAL A 183 -7.29 -3.95 -11.35
C VAL A 183 -7.03 -3.98 -12.85
N LEU A 184 -6.04 -3.25 -13.34
CA LEU A 184 -5.80 -3.10 -14.78
C LEU A 184 -5.16 -4.33 -15.42
N ILE A 185 -4.24 -5.00 -14.73
CA ILE A 185 -3.56 -6.18 -15.28
C ILE A 185 -4.57 -7.29 -15.60
N PRO A 186 -5.51 -7.68 -14.71
CA PRO A 186 -6.55 -8.65 -15.04
C PRO A 186 -7.48 -8.22 -16.18
N VAL A 187 -7.76 -6.92 -16.30
CA VAL A 187 -8.63 -6.39 -17.38
C VAL A 187 -7.93 -6.46 -18.73
N ILE A 188 -6.65 -6.11 -18.81
CA ILE A 188 -5.88 -6.09 -20.07
C ILE A 188 -5.39 -7.50 -20.46
N ARG A 189 -5.01 -8.33 -19.48
CA ARG A 189 -4.54 -9.71 -19.67
C ARG A 189 -5.23 -10.66 -18.70
N PRO A 190 -6.47 -11.10 -19.03
CA PRO A 190 -7.24 -12.03 -18.20
C PRO A 190 -6.53 -13.37 -17.94
N SER A 191 -5.66 -13.80 -18.86
CA SER A 191 -4.88 -15.04 -18.74
C SER A 191 -3.87 -15.02 -17.58
N LEU A 192 -3.40 -13.85 -17.16
CA LEU A 192 -2.51 -13.71 -16.00
C LEU A 192 -3.27 -13.80 -14.68
N ALA A 193 -4.57 -13.48 -14.69
CA ALA A 193 -5.44 -13.60 -13.53
C ALA A 193 -6.03 -15.01 -13.35
N SER A 194 -5.94 -15.89 -14.37
CA SER A 194 -6.45 -17.28 -14.33
C SER A 194 -5.44 -18.31 -13.84
N ILE A 195 -4.21 -17.91 -13.52
CA ILE A 195 -3.20 -18.79 -12.93
C ILE A 195 -3.54 -18.95 -11.44
N ASP A 196 -4.02 -20.15 -11.08
CA ASP A 196 -4.55 -20.62 -9.79
C ASP A 196 -5.91 -20.05 -9.33
N LEU A 197 -6.99 -20.71 -9.76
CA LEU A 197 -8.38 -20.51 -9.31
C LEU A 197 -8.76 -21.32 -8.04
N SER A 198 -7.89 -22.18 -7.54
CA SER A 198 -8.21 -23.14 -6.47
C SER A 198 -7.54 -22.87 -5.12
N ALA A 199 -6.60 -21.93 -5.04
CA ALA A 199 -5.96 -21.56 -3.78
C ALA A 199 -5.83 -20.04 -3.67
N PRO A 200 -6.01 -19.44 -2.47
CA PRO A 200 -5.62 -18.06 -2.19
C PRO A 200 -4.08 -17.95 -2.15
N SER A 201 -3.37 -18.63 -3.05
CA SER A 201 -1.92 -18.74 -3.04
C SER A 201 -1.30 -17.44 -3.51
N SER A 202 -0.25 -17.05 -2.81
CA SER A 202 0.67 -15.94 -3.07
C SER A 202 1.35 -15.96 -4.44
N ASN A 203 0.98 -16.88 -5.34
CA ASN A 203 1.67 -17.15 -6.61
C ASN A 203 0.99 -16.49 -7.81
N ASN A 204 -0.05 -15.68 -7.61
CA ASN A 204 -0.68 -14.97 -8.72
C ASN A 204 0.29 -13.88 -9.26
N PRO A 205 0.70 -13.95 -10.53
CA PRO A 205 1.66 -13.00 -11.09
C PRO A 205 1.14 -11.56 -11.06
N VAL A 206 -0.18 -11.36 -11.09
CA VAL A 206 -0.80 -10.03 -10.93
C VAL A 206 -0.48 -9.44 -9.56
N VAL A 207 -0.53 -10.26 -8.50
CA VAL A 207 -0.23 -9.81 -7.14
C VAL A 207 1.25 -9.45 -7.03
N LEU A 208 2.15 -10.23 -7.64
CA LEU A 208 3.58 -9.94 -7.69
C LEU A 208 3.85 -8.60 -8.42
N PHE A 209 3.32 -8.43 -9.64
CA PHE A 209 3.52 -7.20 -10.42
C PHE A 209 2.91 -5.97 -9.73
N ALA A 210 1.73 -6.09 -9.14
CA ALA A 210 1.09 -5.02 -8.40
C ALA A 210 1.83 -4.67 -7.10
N SER A 211 2.54 -5.62 -6.49
CA SER A 211 3.30 -5.41 -5.24
C SER A 211 4.75 -4.97 -5.47
N LEU A 212 5.25 -4.97 -6.70
CA LEU A 212 6.62 -4.52 -7.02
C LEU A 212 6.92 -3.08 -6.57
N PRO A 213 6.05 -2.08 -6.79
CA PRO A 213 6.37 -0.69 -6.43
C PRO A 213 6.80 -0.47 -4.97
N PRO A 214 6.05 -0.91 -3.93
CA PRO A 214 6.49 -0.76 -2.55
C PRO A 214 7.69 -1.66 -2.18
N ILE A 215 7.82 -2.85 -2.79
CA ILE A 215 8.96 -3.74 -2.55
C ILE A 215 10.26 -3.10 -3.06
N LEU A 216 10.23 -2.54 -4.27
CA LEU A 216 11.37 -1.82 -4.84
C LEU A 216 11.73 -0.59 -3.98
N LEU A 217 10.72 0.16 -3.51
CA LEU A 217 10.98 1.27 -2.61
C LEU A 217 11.64 0.80 -1.31
N PHE A 218 11.12 -0.27 -0.70
CA PHE A 218 11.68 -0.85 0.52
C PHE A 218 13.14 -1.26 0.30
N VAL A 219 13.43 -2.04 -0.75
CA VAL A 219 14.79 -2.49 -1.07
C VAL A 219 15.75 -1.32 -1.32
N ILE A 220 15.34 -0.31 -2.10
CA ILE A 220 16.17 0.87 -2.38
C ILE A 220 16.42 1.67 -1.10
N ALA A 221 15.39 1.88 -0.28
CA ALA A 221 15.51 2.62 0.97
C ALA A 221 16.44 1.90 1.97
N THR A 222 16.37 0.57 2.03
CA THR A 222 17.23 -0.24 2.91
C THR A 222 18.68 -0.28 2.41
N LEU A 223 18.91 -0.45 1.10
CA LEU A 223 20.26 -0.54 0.53
C LEU A 223 20.95 0.81 0.36
N PHE A 224 20.19 1.89 0.15
CA PHE A 224 20.70 3.22 -0.19
C PHE A 224 20.02 4.33 0.62
N PRO A 225 20.05 4.28 1.97
CA PRO A 225 19.30 5.21 2.83
C PRO A 225 19.68 6.68 2.61
N LEU A 226 20.92 6.97 2.23
CA LEU A 226 21.42 8.32 1.94
C LEU A 226 20.80 8.95 0.67
N TYR A 227 20.26 8.15 -0.23
CA TYR A 227 19.64 8.62 -1.47
C TYR A 227 18.14 8.87 -1.30
N ILE A 228 17.51 8.40 -0.22
CA ILE A 228 16.07 8.57 0.05
C ILE A 228 15.63 10.04 -0.07
N PRO A 229 16.32 11.05 0.48
CA PRO A 229 15.88 12.45 0.35
C PRO A 229 15.85 12.93 -1.10
N LYS A 230 16.81 12.48 -1.91
CA LYS A 230 16.89 12.81 -3.35
C LYS A 230 15.82 12.05 -4.13
N ILE A 231 15.64 10.76 -3.83
CA ILE A 231 14.65 9.87 -4.47
C ILE A 231 13.23 10.36 -4.16
N ALA A 232 12.94 10.77 -2.94
CA ALA A 232 11.63 11.29 -2.53
C ALA A 232 11.20 12.56 -3.28
N ILE A 233 12.12 13.28 -3.95
CA ILE A 233 11.80 14.43 -4.82
C ILE A 233 11.34 13.96 -6.20
N TYR A 234 11.96 12.91 -6.74
CA TYR A 234 11.73 12.43 -8.11
C TYR A 234 10.69 11.31 -8.21
N VAL A 235 10.52 10.49 -7.17
CA VAL A 235 9.56 9.39 -7.21
C VAL A 235 8.11 9.87 -7.24
N PRO A 236 7.66 10.88 -6.48
CA PRO A 236 6.29 11.38 -6.60
C PRO A 236 5.88 11.79 -8.02
N PRO A 237 6.65 12.61 -8.78
CA PRO A 237 6.29 12.93 -10.16
C PRO A 237 6.38 11.71 -11.10
N ILE A 238 7.35 10.81 -10.90
CA ILE A 238 7.45 9.57 -11.72
C ILE A 238 6.28 8.63 -11.45
N THR A 239 5.93 8.38 -10.19
CA THR A 239 4.77 7.56 -9.81
C THR A 239 3.47 8.20 -10.26
N ALA A 240 3.31 9.52 -10.14
CA ALA A 240 2.16 10.24 -10.66
C ALA A 240 2.08 10.17 -12.20
N LEU A 241 3.21 10.25 -12.90
CA LEU A 241 3.29 10.08 -14.36
C LEU A 241 2.89 8.66 -14.76
N ILE A 242 3.46 7.63 -14.12
CA ILE A 242 3.14 6.23 -14.39
C ILE A 242 1.67 5.96 -14.08
N PHE A 243 1.16 6.46 -12.95
CA PHE A 243 -0.26 6.38 -12.57
C PHE A 243 -1.16 7.08 -13.60
N GLY A 244 -0.80 8.28 -14.04
CA GLY A 244 -1.48 9.02 -15.09
C GLY A 244 -1.50 8.25 -16.41
N ILE A 245 -0.37 7.64 -16.80
CA ILE A 245 -0.27 6.75 -17.96
C ILE A 245 -1.17 5.52 -17.77
N THR A 246 -1.20 4.92 -16.58
CA THR A 246 -2.08 3.75 -16.32
C THR A 246 -3.56 4.12 -16.42
N LEU A 247 -3.95 5.29 -15.90
CA LEU A 247 -5.32 5.81 -16.04
C LEU A 247 -5.67 6.18 -17.50
N LEU A 248 -4.73 6.75 -18.25
CA LEU A 248 -4.92 7.06 -19.68
C LEU A 248 -5.03 5.78 -20.52
N LEU A 249 -4.20 4.77 -20.24
CA LEU A 249 -4.28 3.46 -20.85
C LEU A 249 -5.64 2.82 -20.54
N ALA A 250 -6.07 2.84 -19.27
CA ALA A 250 -7.40 2.38 -18.88
C ALA A 250 -8.50 3.06 -19.70
N LYS A 251 -8.47 4.40 -19.83
CA LYS A 251 -9.41 5.17 -20.65
C LYS A 251 -9.36 4.80 -22.14
N LYS A 252 -8.18 4.48 -22.68
CA LYS A 252 -8.01 4.11 -24.10
C LYS A 252 -8.55 2.70 -24.39
N THR A 253 -8.27 1.71 -23.54
CA THR A 253 -8.87 0.36 -23.66
C THR A 253 -10.39 0.44 -23.55
N MET A 254 -10.90 1.23 -22.62
CA MET A 254 -12.34 1.53 -22.44
C MET A 254 -13.03 2.11 -23.70
N ARG A 255 -12.33 2.95 -24.47
CA ARG A 255 -12.86 3.52 -25.73
C ARG A 255 -12.86 2.54 -26.90
N ARG A 256 -11.88 1.63 -26.96
CA ARG A 256 -11.73 0.67 -28.07
C ARG A 256 -12.90 -0.31 -28.13
N ASP A 257 -13.38 -0.81 -26.99
CA ASP A 257 -14.52 -1.74 -26.94
C ASP A 257 -15.85 -1.11 -27.40
N ARG A 258 -16.01 0.22 -27.24
CA ARG A 258 -17.17 0.95 -27.79
C ARG A 258 -17.14 1.06 -29.31
N LEU A 259 -15.97 1.02 -29.94
CA LEU A 259 -15.80 1.15 -31.39
C LEU A 259 -15.90 -0.20 -32.11
N VAL A 260 -15.50 -1.30 -31.47
CA VAL A 260 -15.58 -2.66 -32.05
C VAL A 260 -17.01 -3.23 -32.03
N ARG A 261 -17.93 -2.66 -31.23
CA ARG A 261 -19.34 -3.06 -31.14
C ARG A 261 -20.30 -2.23 -32.01
N ARG A 262 -19.79 -1.34 -32.87
CA ARG A 262 -20.54 -0.70 -33.94
C ARG A 262 -20.16 -1.33 -35.27
#